data_AF-A0A522U859-F1
#
_entry.id   AF-A0A522U859-F1
#
_cell.length_a   1.000
_cell.length_b   1.000
_cell.length_c   1.000
_cell.angle_alpha   90.00
_cell.angle_beta   90.00
_cell.angle_gamma   90.00
#
_symmetry.space_group_name_H-M   'P 1'
#
loop_
_entity.id
_entity.type
_entity.pdbx_description
1 polymer ?
#
loop_
_entity_poly.entity_id
_entity_poly.type
_entity_poly.pdbx_seq_one_letter_code
_entity_poly.pdbx_strand_id
1 'polypeptide(L)'
;MYATAYGIRPLRSTRHAGLRHFRRLAAVIGLSLAVSVSLAVVAHGGTAPTEARVVVQPGDTIWSIAAERYPSDDVRARVEDIERLNRLSSPLITAGETLRVPA
;
A
#
# COMPACT_ATOMS: atom_id res chain seq x y z
N MET A 1 -21.65 81.01 -10.51
CA MET A 1 -22.10 79.64 -10.23
C MET A 1 -20.95 78.70 -10.61
N TYR A 2 -20.08 78.34 -9.67
CA TYR A 2 -18.90 77.49 -9.90
C TYR A 2 -19.15 76.14 -9.24
N ALA A 3 -19.10 75.06 -10.01
CA ALA A 3 -19.13 73.69 -9.51
C ALA A 3 -17.72 73.09 -9.63
N THR A 4 -17.01 72.98 -8.51
CA THR A 4 -15.75 72.23 -8.41
C THR A 4 -16.08 70.75 -8.30
N ALA A 5 -15.80 69.98 -9.35
CA ALA A 5 -15.94 68.53 -9.34
C ALA A 5 -14.89 67.90 -8.40
N TYR A 6 -15.37 67.25 -7.34
CA TYR A 6 -14.54 66.44 -6.45
C TYR A 6 -14.09 65.17 -7.19
N GLY A 7 -12.77 65.04 -7.38
CA GLY A 7 -12.15 63.86 -7.93
C GLY A 7 -12.25 62.68 -6.95
N ILE A 8 -13.06 61.69 -7.29
CA ILE A 8 -13.12 60.42 -6.57
C ILE A 8 -11.87 59.63 -6.94
N ARG A 9 -10.91 59.52 -6.02
CA ARG A 9 -9.68 58.75 -6.20
C ARG A 9 -9.98 57.29 -5.83
N PRO A 10 -10.07 56.33 -6.76
CA PRO A 10 -10.28 54.94 -6.39
C PRO A 10 -9.03 54.41 -5.69
N LEU A 11 -9.20 53.94 -4.45
CA LEU A 11 -8.16 53.27 -3.69
C LEU A 11 -7.83 51.94 -4.39
N ARG A 12 -6.63 51.86 -4.96
CA ARG A 12 -6.07 50.66 -5.58
C ARG A 12 -5.95 49.55 -4.52
N SER A 13 -6.74 48.50 -4.66
CA SER A 13 -6.61 47.27 -3.88
C SER A 13 -5.33 46.53 -4.28
N THR A 14 -4.27 46.64 -3.48
CA THR A 14 -3.07 45.80 -3.63
C THR A 14 -3.30 44.44 -2.97
N ARG A 15 -4.14 43.60 -3.57
CA ARG A 15 -4.34 42.20 -3.15
C ARG A 15 -3.66 41.21 -4.11
N HIS A 16 -2.34 41.30 -4.25
CA HIS A 16 -1.61 40.29 -5.06
C HIS A 16 -0.29 39.78 -4.46
N ALA A 17 0.16 40.27 -3.29
CA ALA A 17 1.44 39.84 -2.70
C ALA A 17 1.37 38.51 -1.91
N GLY A 18 0.19 38.12 -1.41
CA GLY A 18 0.02 36.92 -0.58
C GLY A 18 0.16 35.60 -1.33
N LEU A 19 -0.27 35.56 -2.60
CA LEU A 19 -0.42 34.29 -3.33
C LEU A 19 0.90 33.56 -3.57
N ARG A 20 2.01 34.30 -3.74
CA ARG A 20 3.35 33.70 -3.92
C ARG A 20 3.87 33.08 -2.63
N HIS A 21 3.56 33.69 -1.49
CA HIS A 21 3.93 33.19 -0.17
C HIS A 21 3.10 31.96 0.20
N PHE A 22 1.78 31.98 -0.04
CA PHE A 22 0.92 30.81 0.11
C PHE A 22 1.35 29.64 -0.79
N ARG A 23 1.73 29.91 -2.04
CA ARG A 23 2.24 28.87 -2.96
C ARG A 23 3.55 28.25 -2.50
N ARG A 24 4.48 29.04 -1.94
CA ARG A 24 5.74 28.52 -1.39
C ARG A 24 5.50 27.66 -0.16
N LEU A 25 4.65 28.10 0.76
CA LEU A 25 4.29 27.33 1.95
C LEU A 25 3.60 26.01 1.60
N ALA A 26 2.64 26.03 0.67
CA ALA A 26 1.98 24.82 0.19
C ALA A 26 2.95 23.83 -0.48
N ALA A 27 3.94 24.33 -1.23
CA ALA A 27 4.95 23.48 -1.84
C ALA A 27 5.86 22.79 -0.81
N VAL A 28 6.29 23.51 0.24
CA VAL A 28 7.11 22.94 1.32
C VAL A 28 6.33 21.90 2.10
N ILE A 29 5.06 22.17 2.44
CA ILE A 29 4.20 21.21 3.13
C ILE A 29 3.99 19.97 2.27
N GLY A 30 3.65 20.15 0.98
CA GLY A 30 3.49 19.04 0.03
C GLY A 30 4.75 18.18 -0.11
N LEU A 31 5.93 18.81 -0.18
CA LEU A 31 7.20 18.09 -0.25
C LEU A 31 7.48 17.31 1.04
N SER A 32 7.26 17.92 2.21
CA SER A 32 7.44 17.24 3.49
C SER A 32 6.50 16.04 3.64
N LEU A 33 5.25 16.16 3.17
CA LEU A 33 4.28 15.05 3.16
C LEU A 33 4.74 13.93 2.22
N ALA A 34 5.21 14.28 1.02
CA ALA A 34 5.71 13.31 0.04
C ALA A 34 6.94 12.54 0.56
N VAL A 35 7.85 13.23 1.25
CA VAL A 35 9.03 12.61 1.87
C VAL A 35 8.60 11.67 3.01
N SER A 36 7.70 12.11 3.89
CA SER A 36 7.18 11.27 4.99
C SER A 36 6.48 10.01 4.49
N VAL A 37 5.66 10.11 3.44
CA VAL A 37 4.99 8.96 2.80
C VAL A 37 6.02 8.03 2.16
N SER A 38 7.02 8.60 1.49
CA SER A 38 8.09 7.82 0.84
C SER A 38 8.92 7.05 1.87
N LEU A 39 9.28 7.66 3.00
CA LEU A 39 9.95 6.97 4.12
C LEU A 39 9.06 5.88 4.73
N ALA A 40 7.75 6.13 4.86
CA ALA A 40 6.83 5.12 5.37
C ALA A 40 6.78 3.89 4.45
N VAL A 41 6.71 4.05 3.13
CA VAL A 41 6.72 2.92 2.17
C VAL A 41 8.01 2.11 2.26
N VAL A 42 9.16 2.77 2.41
CA VAL A 42 10.47 2.09 2.57
C VAL A 42 10.58 1.40 3.92
N ALA A 43 10.14 2.03 5.00
CA ALA A 43 10.18 1.47 6.36
C ALA A 43 9.19 0.30 6.54
N HIS A 44 8.04 0.36 5.87
CA HIS A 44 7.10 -0.76 5.80
C HIS A 44 7.53 -1.81 4.78
N GLY A 45 8.72 -1.66 4.18
CA GLY A 45 9.51 -2.64 3.43
C GLY A 45 8.71 -3.87 3.09
N GLY A 46 7.77 -3.71 2.15
CA GLY A 46 6.81 -4.73 1.79
C GLY A 46 7.50 -5.81 1.00
N THR A 47 8.30 -6.63 1.67
CA THR A 47 8.50 -8.00 1.24
C THR A 47 7.16 -8.67 1.45
N ALA A 48 6.24 -8.51 0.49
CA ALA A 48 5.14 -9.44 0.38
C ALA A 48 5.77 -10.82 0.50
N PRO A 49 5.29 -11.70 1.41
CA PRO A 49 5.83 -13.04 1.52
C PRO A 49 5.88 -13.59 0.11
N THR A 50 7.03 -14.09 -0.33
CA THR A 50 7.18 -14.62 -1.69
C THR A 50 6.32 -15.86 -1.78
N GLU A 51 5.07 -15.68 -2.19
CA GLU A 51 4.14 -16.79 -2.28
C GLU A 51 4.62 -17.72 -3.40
N ALA A 52 5.07 -18.90 -3.03
CA ALA A 52 5.37 -19.93 -4.00
C ALA A 52 4.06 -20.58 -4.46
N ARG A 53 4.00 -20.99 -5.72
CA ARG A 53 2.87 -21.78 -6.25
C ARG A 53 3.35 -23.21 -6.45
N VAL A 54 2.62 -24.15 -5.85
CA VAL A 54 2.88 -25.58 -5.97
C VAL A 54 1.69 -26.20 -6.69
N VAL A 55 1.97 -27.00 -7.72
CA VAL A 55 0.94 -27.80 -8.39
C VAL A 55 0.82 -29.13 -7.64
N VAL A 56 -0.38 -29.44 -7.17
CA VAL A 56 -0.68 -30.67 -6.44
C VAL A 56 -0.52 -31.87 -7.37
N GLN A 57 0.29 -32.83 -6.97
CA GLN A 57 0.45 -34.09 -7.70
C GLN A 57 -0.52 -35.16 -7.20
N PRO A 58 -0.81 -36.20 -8.00
CA PRO A 58 -1.60 -37.33 -7.54
C PRO A 58 -0.98 -38.00 -6.30
N GLY A 59 -1.74 -38.06 -5.21
CA GLY A 59 -1.28 -38.63 -3.93
C GLY A 59 -0.72 -37.60 -2.93
N ASP A 60 -0.57 -36.34 -3.34
CA ASP A 60 -0.18 -35.28 -2.42
C ASP A 60 -1.31 -34.96 -1.44
N THR A 61 -0.89 -34.56 -0.24
CA THR A 61 -1.75 -34.01 0.80
C THR A 61 -1.19 -32.66 1.22
N ILE A 62 -2.01 -31.77 1.77
CA ILE A 62 -1.50 -30.50 2.31
C ILE A 62 -0.41 -30.79 3.35
N TRP A 63 -0.57 -31.87 4.11
CA TRP A 63 0.39 -32.32 5.12
C TRP A 63 1.74 -32.72 4.52
N SER A 64 1.75 -33.50 3.43
CA SER A 64 3.00 -33.91 2.78
C SER A 64 3.70 -32.73 2.13
N ILE A 65 2.95 -31.84 1.46
CA ILE A 65 3.48 -30.60 0.87
C ILE A 65 4.09 -29.71 1.96
N ALA A 66 3.41 -29.53 3.09
CA ALA A 66 3.92 -28.73 4.20
C ALA A 66 5.16 -29.36 4.86
N ALA A 67 5.16 -30.68 5.09
CA ALA A 67 6.28 -31.38 5.69
C ALA A 67 7.54 -31.36 4.82
N GLU A 68 7.38 -31.47 3.49
CA GLU A 68 8.50 -31.40 2.55
C GLU A 68 9.06 -29.98 2.44
N ARG A 69 8.19 -28.96 2.45
CA ARG A 69 8.59 -27.57 2.29
C ARG A 69 9.17 -26.95 3.56
N TYR A 70 8.64 -27.33 4.72
CA TYR A 70 9.01 -26.75 6.01
C TYR A 70 9.47 -27.83 7.00
N PRO A 71 10.59 -28.52 6.74
CA PRO A 71 11.07 -29.61 7.58
C PRO A 71 11.50 -29.17 9.00
N SER A 72 11.77 -27.88 9.19
CA SER A 72 12.25 -27.31 10.45
C SER A 72 11.18 -26.53 11.23
N ASP A 73 9.98 -26.34 10.66
CA ASP A 73 8.89 -25.61 11.30
C ASP A 73 7.80 -26.58 11.81
N ASP A 74 6.85 -26.05 12.58
CA ASP A 74 5.63 -26.78 12.91
C ASP A 74 4.76 -26.98 11.66
N VAL A 75 4.77 -28.22 11.14
CA VAL A 75 3.99 -28.63 9.97
C VAL A 75 2.51 -28.31 10.15
N ARG A 76 1.96 -28.46 11.35
CA ARG A 76 0.53 -28.20 11.60
C ARG A 76 0.19 -26.73 11.42
N ALA A 77 1.01 -25.84 11.98
CA ALA A 77 0.85 -24.40 11.79
C ALA A 77 0.95 -24.02 10.30
N ARG A 78 1.86 -24.66 9.55
CA ARG A 78 2.01 -24.42 8.11
C ARG A 78 0.84 -24.93 7.28
N VAL A 79 0.22 -26.04 7.67
CA VAL A 79 -1.02 -26.53 7.04
C VAL A 79 -2.14 -25.50 7.22
N GLU A 80 -2.34 -24.99 8.44
CA GLU A 80 -3.35 -23.95 8.72
C GLU A 80 -3.07 -22.65 7.96
N ASP A 81 -1.80 -22.28 7.78
CA ASP A 81 -1.39 -21.16 6.94
C ASP A 81 -1.77 -21.37 5.47
N ILE A 82 -1.48 -22.55 4.92
CA ILE A 82 -1.79 -22.89 3.51
C ILE A 82 -3.30 -22.91 3.29
N GLU A 83 -4.07 -23.52 4.20
CA GLU A 83 -5.53 -23.55 4.11
C GLU A 83 -6.12 -22.15 4.10
N ARG A 84 -5.68 -21.29 5.04
CA ARG A 84 -6.13 -19.90 5.14
C ARG A 84 -5.75 -19.08 3.91
N LEU A 85 -4.56 -19.29 3.38
CA LEU A 85 -4.02 -18.55 2.24
C LEU A 85 -4.72 -18.92 0.92
N ASN A 86 -5.19 -20.16 0.78
CA ASN A 86 -5.95 -20.64 -0.37
C ASN A 86 -7.48 -20.60 -0.16
N ARG A 87 -7.94 -20.17 1.03
CA ARG A 87 -9.36 -20.16 1.43
C ARG A 87 -10.01 -21.53 1.29
N LEU A 88 -9.27 -22.57 1.67
CA LEU A 88 -9.79 -23.94 1.66
C LEU A 88 -10.76 -24.10 2.83
N SER A 89 -11.97 -24.55 2.53
CA SER A 89 -13.00 -24.87 3.55
C SER A 89 -12.77 -26.24 4.20
N SER A 90 -11.89 -27.05 3.61
CA SER A 90 -11.58 -28.43 3.99
C SER A 90 -10.17 -28.78 3.48
N PRO A 91 -9.43 -29.68 4.15
CA PRO A 91 -8.11 -30.14 3.70
C PRO A 91 -8.12 -30.96 2.39
N LEU A 92 -9.28 -31.07 1.73
CA LEU A 92 -9.41 -31.76 0.46
C LEU A 92 -8.81 -30.91 -0.67
N ILE A 93 -7.76 -31.43 -1.31
CA ILE A 93 -7.10 -30.82 -2.46
C ILE A 93 -7.18 -31.78 -3.65
N THR A 94 -7.25 -31.22 -4.86
CA THR A 94 -7.36 -32.03 -6.09
C THR A 94 -6.04 -32.02 -6.85
N ALA A 95 -5.65 -33.18 -7.41
CA ALA A 95 -4.48 -33.24 -8.28
C ALA A 95 -4.63 -32.28 -9.48
N GLY A 96 -3.57 -31.54 -9.80
CA GLY A 96 -3.56 -30.47 -10.80
C GLY A 96 -4.00 -29.10 -10.27
N GLU A 97 -4.47 -29.01 -9.02
CA GLU A 97 -4.76 -27.73 -8.37
C GLU A 97 -3.46 -26.96 -8.10
N THR A 98 -3.51 -25.63 -8.24
CA THR A 98 -2.38 -24.76 -7.90
C THR A 98 -2.59 -24.18 -6.52
N LEU A 99 -1.85 -24.68 -5.54
CA LEU A 99 -1.82 -24.16 -4.18
C LEU A 99 -0.79 -23.05 -4.05
N ARG A 100 -1.19 -21.95 -3.43
CA ARG A 100 -0.28 -20.93 -2.95
C ARG A 100 0.28 -21.35 -1.59
N VAL A 101 1.59 -21.35 -1.43
CA VAL A 101 2.23 -21.66 -0.17
C VAL A 101 3.06 -20.45 0.28
N PRO A 102 3.16 -20.21 1.60
CA PRO A 102 4.10 -19.20 2.11
C PRO A 102 5.54 -19.49 1.64
N ALA A 103 6.41 -18.48 1.77
CA ALA A 103 7.86 -18.67 1.60
C ALA A 103 8.49 -19.17 2.90
#